data_AF-A0A545V0D0-F1
#
_entry.id   AF-A0A545V0D0-F1
#
_cell.length_a   1.000
_cell.length_b   1.000
_cell.length_c   1.000
_cell.angle_alpha   90.00
_cell.angle_beta   90.00
_cell.angle_gamma   90.00
#
_symmetry.space_group_name_H-M   'P 1'
#
loop_
_entity.id
_entity.type
_entity.pdbx_description
1 polymer ?
#
loop_
_entity_poly.entity_id
_entity_poly.type
_entity_poly.pdbx_seq_one_letter_code
_entity_poly.pdbx_strand_id
1 'polypeptide(L)'
;MAPYTPPFAFAQPSSIALADTYLQSKSPARGVSRVSLLHHINQHFHHSPGSLETAGGHMAFILTLGMSRPYLLDVTLAVAACHLRHMYQANGSFGDATADTISACRVAEHYQQSLAIRSFNQALAQPFDQEGSDSVLISSMMLNLLSFALDDDDDPSLSWVFTTAPDRLAWFSLSMGLAPLLMNTKEFHDQSVLRHIFDASDDEHQTYHGDGIKPLYKVPPHWLRLCGLDYTSNDPDCIFYEPVRVITELFSTSVGQKSFFLYMAFFGKVGVEFRSLLENDDEAAMWILGYWLGLLCRFDHIWWLSARARRDYRAICIWLDRRKVRRRPGAEGQMWRQLMVDLEGATQQPPDDGIQCLRRPEPMEMYDEID
;
A
#
# COMPACT_ATOMS: atom_id res chain seq x y z
N MET A 1 -17.99 72.76 -20.82
CA MET A 1 -18.24 71.88 -19.66
C MET A 1 -18.48 70.48 -20.20
N ALA A 2 -17.43 69.66 -20.22
CA ALA A 2 -17.49 68.27 -20.68
C ALA A 2 -17.52 67.35 -19.44
N PRO A 3 -18.31 66.26 -19.45
CA PRO A 3 -18.40 65.35 -18.31
C PRO A 3 -17.15 64.48 -18.19
N TYR A 4 -16.71 64.32 -16.94
CA TYR A 4 -15.52 63.59 -16.51
C TYR A 4 -15.83 62.08 -16.49
N THR A 5 -15.21 61.28 -17.37
CA THR A 5 -15.22 59.82 -17.30
C THR A 5 -13.95 59.32 -16.60
N PRO A 6 -14.04 58.44 -15.58
CA PRO A 6 -12.87 57.98 -14.83
C PRO A 6 -11.99 57.02 -15.68
N PRO A 7 -10.66 57.00 -15.48
CA PRO A 7 -9.72 56.33 -16.38
C PRO A 7 -9.43 54.85 -16.02
N PHE A 8 -10.40 54.13 -15.46
CA PHE A 8 -10.22 52.69 -15.17
C PHE A 8 -11.55 51.93 -15.26
N ALA A 9 -12.02 51.71 -16.48
CA ALA A 9 -12.95 50.62 -16.75
C ALA A 9 -12.13 49.42 -17.25
N PHE A 10 -11.70 48.56 -16.33
CA PHE A 10 -11.22 47.24 -16.71
C PHE A 10 -12.42 46.47 -17.29
N ALA A 11 -12.42 46.29 -18.61
CA ALA A 11 -13.31 45.33 -19.24
C ALA A 11 -12.99 43.95 -18.63
N GLN A 12 -13.96 43.32 -17.97
CA GLN A 12 -13.81 41.95 -17.52
C GLN A 12 -13.55 41.08 -18.77
N PRO A 13 -12.47 40.29 -18.82
CA PRO A 13 -12.24 39.40 -19.94
C PRO A 13 -13.35 38.36 -19.96
N SER A 14 -13.89 38.07 -21.15
CA SER A 14 -14.86 37.01 -21.33
C SER A 14 -14.26 35.67 -20.86
N SER A 15 -15.10 34.77 -20.35
CA SER A 15 -14.69 33.44 -19.89
C SER A 15 -13.89 32.66 -20.94
N ILE A 16 -14.13 32.94 -22.22
CA ILE A 16 -13.40 32.39 -23.38
C ILE A 16 -11.98 32.96 -23.47
N ALA A 17 -11.79 34.27 -23.27
CA ALA A 17 -10.46 34.88 -23.28
C ALA A 17 -9.59 34.42 -22.10
N LEU A 18 -10.20 34.16 -20.93
CA LEU A 18 -9.50 33.50 -19.82
C LEU A 18 -9.11 32.07 -20.19
N ALA A 19 -10.03 31.27 -20.73
CA ALA A 19 -9.75 29.89 -21.14
C ALA A 19 -8.62 29.79 -22.17
N ASP A 20 -8.61 30.65 -23.20
CA ASP A 20 -7.56 30.67 -24.22
C ASP A 20 -6.21 31.14 -23.67
N THR A 21 -6.20 32.08 -22.72
CA THR A 21 -4.97 32.53 -22.04
C THR A 21 -4.40 31.45 -21.11
N TYR A 22 -5.26 30.61 -20.52
CA TYR A 22 -4.85 29.47 -19.70
C TYR A 22 -4.32 28.30 -20.54
N LEU A 23 -4.85 28.09 -21.75
CA LEU A 23 -4.41 27.02 -22.65
C LEU A 23 -3.10 27.36 -23.40
N GLN A 24 -2.75 28.64 -23.56
CA GLN A 24 -1.58 29.07 -24.34
C GLN A 24 -0.34 29.41 -23.51
N SER A 25 -0.38 29.35 -22.16
CA SER A 25 0.79 29.73 -21.35
C SER A 25 1.85 28.63 -21.30
N LYS A 26 2.94 28.81 -22.06
CA LYS A 26 4.18 28.00 -22.00
C LYS A 26 4.99 28.31 -20.75
N SER A 27 4.53 27.83 -19.59
CA SER A 27 5.35 27.74 -18.39
C SER A 27 5.01 26.47 -17.61
N PRO A 28 6.00 25.65 -17.22
CA PRO A 28 5.83 24.48 -16.36
C PRO A 28 5.41 24.83 -14.91
N ALA A 29 5.12 26.11 -14.63
CA ALA A 29 4.75 26.61 -13.31
C ALA A 29 3.30 26.34 -12.88
N ARG A 30 2.50 25.63 -13.68
CA ARG A 30 1.11 25.30 -13.34
C ARG A 30 0.94 23.79 -13.40
N GLY A 31 0.79 23.15 -12.23
CA GLY A 31 0.49 21.72 -12.17
C GLY A 31 -0.78 21.35 -12.94
N VAL A 32 -1.01 20.05 -13.11
CA VAL A 32 -2.23 19.53 -13.78
C VAL A 32 -3.51 20.04 -13.11
N SER A 33 -4.45 20.53 -13.90
CA SER A 33 -5.70 21.11 -13.39
C SER A 33 -6.62 20.06 -12.75
N ARG A 34 -7.44 20.46 -11.76
CA ARG A 34 -8.45 19.55 -11.14
C ARG A 34 -9.41 18.94 -12.17
N VAL A 35 -9.80 19.70 -13.19
CA VAL A 35 -10.69 19.21 -14.26
C VAL A 35 -10.00 18.10 -15.07
N SER A 36 -8.72 18.28 -15.41
CA SER A 36 -7.93 17.26 -16.09
C SER A 36 -7.75 16.00 -15.23
N LEU A 37 -7.56 16.15 -13.92
CA LEU A 37 -7.47 15.03 -12.98
C LEU A 37 -8.81 14.28 -12.84
N LEU A 38 -9.94 14.99 -12.76
CA LEU A 38 -11.27 14.38 -12.75
C LEU A 38 -11.55 13.62 -14.06
N HIS A 39 -11.15 14.20 -15.19
CA HIS A 39 -11.25 13.53 -16.48
C HIS A 39 -10.39 12.26 -16.52
N HIS A 40 -9.14 12.33 -16.01
CA HIS A 40 -8.26 11.17 -15.88
C HIS A 40 -8.88 10.05 -15.02
N ILE A 41 -9.48 10.40 -13.88
CA ILE A 41 -10.19 9.45 -13.02
C ILE A 41 -11.30 8.74 -13.83
N ASN A 42 -12.13 9.52 -14.52
CA ASN A 42 -13.24 8.99 -15.30
C ASN A 42 -12.80 8.12 -16.49
N GLN A 43 -11.57 8.27 -16.98
CA GLN A 43 -11.07 7.46 -18.10
C GLN A 43 -10.36 6.18 -17.65
N HIS A 44 -9.63 6.24 -16.53
CA HIS A 44 -8.66 5.20 -16.19
C HIS A 44 -8.99 4.40 -14.92
N PHE A 45 -9.90 4.87 -14.07
CA PHE A 45 -10.19 4.22 -12.78
C PHE A 45 -11.42 3.31 -12.79
N HIS A 46 -12.14 3.16 -13.92
CA HIS A 46 -13.27 2.23 -14.03
C HIS A 46 -12.87 0.80 -14.43
N HIS A 47 -11.69 0.59 -15.04
CA HIS A 47 -11.30 -0.67 -15.68
C HIS A 47 -9.84 -1.09 -15.48
N SER A 48 -9.07 -0.40 -14.64
CA SER A 48 -7.64 -0.69 -14.49
C SER A 48 -7.42 -1.72 -13.38
N PRO A 49 -6.90 -2.94 -13.69
CA PRO A 49 -6.51 -3.90 -12.66
C PRO A 49 -5.37 -3.29 -11.83
N GLY A 50 -5.58 -3.16 -10.53
CA GLY A 50 -4.65 -2.45 -9.62
C GLY A 50 -4.96 -0.95 -9.44
N SER A 51 -6.01 -0.44 -10.09
CA SER A 51 -6.71 0.74 -9.59
C SER A 51 -7.36 0.42 -8.24
N LEU A 52 -8.01 1.41 -7.63
CA LEU A 52 -8.74 1.33 -6.37
C LEU A 52 -9.94 0.34 -6.41
N GLU A 53 -9.87 -0.76 -7.16
CA GLU A 53 -10.72 -1.95 -7.07
C GLU A 53 -10.66 -2.57 -5.67
N THR A 54 -9.58 -2.31 -4.91
CA THR A 54 -9.52 -2.60 -3.47
C THR A 54 -10.51 -1.75 -2.65
N ALA A 55 -11.13 -0.71 -3.23
CA ALA A 55 -12.30 -0.03 -2.68
C ALA A 55 -13.58 -0.27 -3.52
N GLY A 56 -13.68 -1.44 -4.15
CA GLY A 56 -14.95 -2.00 -4.63
C GLY A 56 -15.50 -1.42 -5.94
N GLY A 57 -14.68 -0.89 -6.85
CA GLY A 57 -15.20 -0.42 -8.16
C GLY A 57 -16.18 0.76 -8.04
N HIS A 58 -16.15 1.48 -6.92
CA HIS A 58 -17.10 2.53 -6.57
C HIS A 58 -16.54 3.95 -6.76
N MET A 59 -15.68 4.18 -7.76
CA MET A 59 -15.07 5.50 -7.97
C MET A 59 -16.12 6.62 -8.14
N ALA A 60 -17.26 6.33 -8.77
CA ALA A 60 -18.39 7.26 -8.86
C ALA A 60 -18.96 7.65 -7.49
N PHE A 61 -19.07 6.69 -6.56
CA PHE A 61 -19.49 6.95 -5.18
C PHE A 61 -18.42 7.76 -4.42
N ILE A 62 -17.14 7.40 -4.55
CA ILE A 62 -16.03 8.12 -3.92
C ILE A 62 -16.02 9.59 -4.37
N LEU A 63 -16.23 9.84 -5.66
CA LEU A 63 -16.34 11.20 -6.19
C LEU A 63 -17.56 11.93 -5.63
N THR A 64 -18.72 11.26 -5.57
CA THR A 64 -19.95 11.85 -5.01
C THR A 64 -19.77 12.22 -3.54
N LEU A 65 -19.18 11.32 -2.74
CA LEU A 65 -18.87 11.54 -1.34
C LEU A 65 -17.81 12.64 -1.17
N GLY A 66 -16.80 12.68 -2.04
CA GLY A 66 -15.77 13.70 -2.07
C GLY A 66 -16.32 15.11 -2.33
N MET A 67 -17.40 15.25 -3.09
CA MET A 67 -18.07 16.54 -3.28
C MET A 67 -18.63 17.10 -1.96
N SER A 68 -19.03 16.24 -1.04
CA SER A 68 -19.48 16.60 0.32
C SER A 68 -18.34 16.67 1.34
N ARG A 69 -17.21 16.00 1.06
CA ARG A 69 -16.07 15.84 1.97
C ARG A 69 -14.76 16.25 1.27
N PRO A 70 -14.33 17.53 1.36
CA PRO A 70 -13.22 18.06 0.58
C PRO A 70 -11.91 17.27 0.68
N TYR A 71 -11.56 16.77 1.88
CA TYR A 71 -10.34 15.98 2.08
C TYR A 71 -10.31 14.70 1.24
N LEU A 72 -11.46 14.05 1.05
CA LEU A 72 -11.58 12.84 0.22
C LEU A 72 -11.42 13.17 -1.26
N LEU A 73 -12.03 14.26 -1.71
CA LEU A 73 -11.86 14.73 -3.09
C LEU A 73 -10.40 15.10 -3.37
N ASP A 74 -9.76 15.83 -2.46
CA ASP A 74 -8.38 16.29 -2.64
C ASP A 74 -7.40 15.11 -2.67
N VAL A 75 -7.53 14.12 -1.78
CA VAL A 75 -6.66 12.93 -1.84
C VAL A 75 -6.94 12.08 -3.07
N THR A 76 -8.19 11.98 -3.53
CA THR A 76 -8.53 11.28 -4.77
C THR A 76 -7.85 11.95 -5.98
N LEU A 77 -7.82 13.28 -6.01
CA LEU A 77 -7.11 14.03 -7.05
C LEU A 77 -5.59 13.90 -6.95
N ALA A 78 -5.04 13.80 -5.73
CA ALA A 78 -3.62 13.51 -5.54
C ALA A 78 -3.27 12.11 -6.10
N VAL A 79 -4.07 11.09 -5.82
CA VAL A 79 -3.92 9.75 -6.40
C VAL A 79 -4.03 9.78 -7.92
N ALA A 80 -4.96 10.56 -8.48
CA ALA A 80 -5.08 10.74 -9.92
C ALA A 80 -3.83 11.37 -10.54
N ALA A 81 -3.26 12.39 -9.91
CA ALA A 81 -2.02 13.04 -10.36
C ALA A 81 -0.83 12.07 -10.27
N CYS A 82 -0.75 11.29 -9.19
CA CYS A 82 0.26 10.24 -9.00
C CYS A 82 0.15 9.13 -10.06
N HIS A 83 -1.06 8.66 -10.35
CA HIS A 83 -1.30 7.66 -11.41
C HIS A 83 -0.98 8.20 -12.80
N LEU A 84 -1.36 9.46 -13.09
CA LEU A 84 -1.04 10.11 -14.36
C LEU A 84 0.48 10.24 -14.54
N ARG A 85 1.19 10.62 -13.47
CA ARG A 85 2.65 10.66 -13.42
C ARG A 85 3.25 9.29 -13.76
N HIS A 86 2.78 8.23 -13.07
CA HIS A 86 3.20 6.86 -13.35
C HIS A 86 2.99 6.45 -14.81
N MET A 87 1.84 6.78 -15.41
CA MET A 87 1.58 6.47 -16.82
C MET A 87 2.55 7.17 -17.77
N TYR A 88 2.89 8.43 -17.53
CA TYR A 88 3.88 9.14 -18.35
C TYR A 88 5.28 8.58 -18.18
N GLN A 89 5.63 8.12 -16.98
CA GLN A 89 6.89 7.48 -16.67
C GLN A 89 7.01 6.11 -17.36
N ALA A 90 5.98 5.27 -17.24
CA ALA A 90 5.94 3.94 -17.85
C ALA A 90 5.92 3.96 -19.38
N ASN A 91 5.29 4.97 -19.99
CA ASN A 91 5.21 5.13 -21.45
C ASN A 91 6.38 5.94 -22.04
N GLY A 92 7.31 6.42 -21.21
CA GLY A 92 8.27 7.45 -21.56
C GLY A 92 9.47 6.98 -22.38
N SER A 93 9.38 7.12 -23.70
CA SER A 93 10.55 7.36 -24.57
C SER A 93 11.13 8.75 -24.28
N PHE A 94 12.41 8.82 -23.90
CA PHE A 94 13.15 10.02 -23.49
C PHE A 94 12.96 11.23 -24.43
N GLY A 95 12.19 12.24 -24.00
CA GLY A 95 12.12 13.56 -24.64
C GLY A 95 11.62 14.66 -23.68
N ASP A 96 12.07 15.89 -23.84
CA ASP A 96 11.83 17.02 -22.90
C ASP A 96 10.35 17.28 -22.55
N ALA A 97 9.44 17.05 -23.50
CA ALA A 97 7.99 17.23 -23.27
C ALA A 97 7.41 16.25 -22.22
N THR A 98 8.04 15.09 -22.01
CA THR A 98 7.63 14.13 -20.97
C THR A 98 8.09 14.59 -19.59
N ALA A 99 9.27 15.20 -19.47
CA ALA A 99 9.81 15.68 -18.19
C ALA A 99 8.99 16.84 -17.60
N ASP A 100 8.60 17.81 -18.43
CA ASP A 100 7.73 18.92 -18.01
C ASP A 100 6.35 18.42 -17.54
N THR A 101 5.80 17.40 -18.22
CA THR A 101 4.51 16.82 -17.86
C THR A 101 4.58 16.05 -16.54
N ILE A 102 5.63 15.25 -16.34
CA ILE A 102 5.90 14.55 -15.07
C ILE A 102 6.03 15.57 -13.92
N SER A 103 6.76 16.66 -14.16
CA SER A 103 6.90 17.77 -13.19
C SER A 103 5.54 18.41 -12.85
N ALA A 104 4.72 18.70 -13.85
CA ALA A 104 3.37 19.24 -13.63
C ALA A 104 2.47 18.27 -12.85
N CYS A 105 2.60 16.96 -13.07
CA CYS A 105 1.89 15.94 -12.29
C CYS A 105 2.34 15.94 -10.82
N ARG A 106 3.66 16.00 -10.56
CA ARG A 106 4.20 16.10 -9.19
C ARG A 106 3.70 17.33 -8.45
N VAL A 107 3.69 18.49 -9.12
CA VAL A 107 3.17 19.73 -8.52
C VAL A 107 1.70 19.57 -8.15
N ALA A 108 0.88 18.99 -9.04
CA ALA A 108 -0.53 18.73 -8.75
C ALA A 108 -0.70 17.74 -7.60
N GLU A 109 0.02 16.63 -7.62
CA GLU A 109 0.00 15.59 -6.58
C GLU A 109 0.27 16.19 -5.20
N HIS A 110 1.42 16.86 -5.02
CA HIS A 110 1.79 17.44 -3.73
C HIS A 110 0.84 18.57 -3.30
N TYR A 111 0.36 19.39 -4.25
CA TYR A 111 -0.61 20.43 -3.93
C TYR A 111 -1.91 19.83 -3.39
N GLN A 112 -2.51 18.86 -4.10
CA GLN A 112 -3.74 18.20 -3.68
C GLN A 112 -3.53 17.41 -2.37
N GLN A 113 -2.40 16.72 -2.22
CA GLN A 113 -2.04 16.01 -1.01
C GLN A 113 -1.94 16.96 0.21
N SER A 114 -1.37 18.15 0.03
CA SER A 114 -1.28 19.14 1.10
C SER A 114 -2.65 19.66 1.57
N LEU A 115 -3.58 19.88 0.64
CA LEU A 115 -4.97 20.25 0.95
C LEU A 115 -5.67 19.11 1.68
N ALA A 116 -5.53 17.89 1.15
CA ALA A 116 -6.11 16.69 1.74
C ALA A 116 -5.65 16.49 3.19
N ILE A 117 -4.34 16.51 3.47
CA ILE A 117 -3.79 16.34 4.82
C ILE A 117 -4.34 17.40 5.78
N ARG A 118 -4.40 18.67 5.35
CA ARG A 118 -4.90 19.76 6.18
C ARG A 118 -6.36 19.54 6.57
N SER A 119 -7.22 19.26 5.60
CA SER A 119 -8.65 19.06 5.84
C SER A 119 -8.96 17.73 6.51
N PHE A 120 -8.16 16.69 6.25
CA PHE A 120 -8.25 15.38 6.90
C PHE A 120 -7.96 15.48 8.39
N ASN A 121 -6.91 16.20 8.79
CA ASN A 121 -6.59 16.44 10.20
C ASN A 121 -7.72 17.17 10.94
N GLN A 122 -8.42 18.09 10.27
CA GLN A 122 -9.59 18.76 10.84
C GLN A 122 -10.76 17.79 11.00
N ALA A 123 -10.98 16.91 10.02
CA ALA A 123 -12.05 15.91 10.06
C ALA A 123 -11.84 14.87 11.18
N LEU A 124 -10.59 14.43 11.40
CA LEU A 124 -10.25 13.51 12.51
C LEU A 124 -10.56 14.08 13.90
N ALA A 125 -10.62 15.40 14.04
CA ALA A 125 -10.94 16.06 15.31
C ALA A 125 -12.44 16.21 15.56
N GLN A 126 -13.30 15.78 14.64
CA GLN A 126 -14.76 15.86 14.75
C GLN A 126 -15.35 14.46 14.98
N PRO A 127 -16.51 14.35 15.66
CA PRO A 127 -17.26 13.09 15.72
C PRO A 127 -17.63 12.60 14.32
N PHE A 128 -17.59 11.28 14.11
CA PHE A 128 -17.93 10.68 12.83
C PHE A 128 -19.44 10.39 12.74
N ASP A 129 -20.00 10.60 11.56
CA ASP A 129 -21.24 9.98 11.10
C ASP A 129 -20.89 8.81 10.15
N GLN A 130 -21.89 8.07 9.68
CA GLN A 130 -21.68 6.91 8.78
C GLN A 130 -20.87 7.28 7.52
N GLU A 131 -21.25 8.36 6.84
CA GLU A 131 -20.54 8.85 5.65
C GLU A 131 -19.13 9.38 5.97
N GLY A 132 -18.98 10.04 7.13
CA GLY A 132 -17.70 10.54 7.62
C GLY A 132 -16.74 9.41 7.92
N SER A 133 -17.21 8.32 8.54
CA SER A 133 -16.44 7.09 8.77
C SER A 133 -15.88 6.53 7.46
N ASP A 134 -16.73 6.30 6.45
CA ASP A 134 -16.29 5.79 5.15
C ASP A 134 -15.30 6.77 4.49
N SER A 135 -15.58 8.07 4.57
CA SER A 135 -14.73 9.10 3.98
C SER A 135 -13.33 9.14 4.60
N VAL A 136 -13.22 9.05 5.93
CA VAL A 136 -11.91 9.08 6.61
C VAL A 136 -11.12 7.79 6.39
N LEU A 137 -11.79 6.64 6.37
CA LEU A 137 -11.16 5.35 6.07
C LEU A 137 -10.63 5.30 4.64
N ILE A 138 -11.44 5.68 3.64
CA ILE A 138 -11.01 5.72 2.24
C ILE A 138 -9.86 6.71 2.07
N SER A 139 -9.95 7.88 2.69
CA SER A 139 -8.90 8.89 2.62
C SER A 139 -7.59 8.41 3.24
N SER A 140 -7.65 7.70 4.38
CA SER A 140 -6.49 7.06 5.00
C SER A 140 -5.87 5.99 4.10
N MET A 141 -6.69 5.16 3.45
CA MET A 141 -6.21 4.17 2.47
C MET A 141 -5.53 4.83 1.27
N MET A 142 -6.08 5.93 0.73
CA MET A 142 -5.46 6.68 -0.38
C MET A 142 -4.17 7.39 0.03
N LEU A 143 -4.10 7.95 1.23
CA LEU A 143 -2.85 8.52 1.77
C LEU A 143 -1.77 7.45 1.93
N ASN A 144 -2.16 6.25 2.38
CA ASN A 144 -1.26 5.11 2.43
C ASN A 144 -0.79 4.70 1.03
N LEU A 145 -1.68 4.60 0.04
CA LEU A 145 -1.32 4.36 -1.36
C LEU A 145 -0.27 5.36 -1.84
N LEU A 146 -0.51 6.67 -1.66
CA LEU A 146 0.44 7.72 -2.04
C LEU A 146 1.79 7.57 -1.34
N SER A 147 1.81 7.10 -0.09
CA SER A 147 3.07 6.84 0.62
C SER A 147 3.82 5.64 0.06
N PHE A 148 3.12 4.65 -0.50
CA PHE A 148 3.74 3.51 -1.19
C PHE A 148 4.27 3.88 -2.57
N ALA A 149 3.53 4.72 -3.31
CA ALA A 149 3.91 5.16 -4.65
C ALA A 149 5.26 5.90 -4.61
N LEU A 150 6.29 5.28 -5.19
CA LEU A 150 7.61 5.88 -5.31
C LEU A 150 7.75 6.70 -6.58
N ASP A 151 8.63 7.67 -6.51
CA ASP A 151 9.25 8.28 -7.67
C ASP A 151 10.27 7.28 -8.22
N ASP A 152 9.92 6.59 -9.33
CA ASP A 152 10.64 5.72 -10.30
C ASP A 152 12.00 5.08 -10.01
N ASP A 153 12.76 5.54 -9.05
CA ASP A 153 14.06 5.02 -8.72
C ASP A 153 13.90 3.77 -7.83
N ASP A 154 14.07 2.62 -8.47
CA ASP A 154 14.12 1.32 -7.81
C ASP A 154 15.52 1.00 -7.24
N ASP A 155 16.46 1.97 -7.25
CA ASP A 155 17.77 1.85 -6.63
C ASP A 155 17.61 1.59 -5.12
N PRO A 156 18.05 0.40 -4.64
CA PRO A 156 18.04 0.09 -3.23
C PRO A 156 18.83 1.08 -2.37
N SER A 157 19.80 1.80 -2.94
CA SER A 157 20.62 2.79 -2.21
C SER A 157 19.81 3.98 -1.69
N LEU A 158 18.69 4.31 -2.36
CA LEU A 158 17.78 5.39 -1.96
C LEU A 158 16.70 4.94 -0.97
N SER A 159 16.72 3.67 -0.56
CA SER A 159 15.77 3.16 0.41
C SER A 159 15.94 3.82 1.79
N TRP A 160 14.84 3.84 2.55
CA TRP A 160 14.85 4.25 3.95
C TRP A 160 15.88 3.48 4.78
N VAL A 161 16.27 2.27 4.35
CA VAL A 161 17.27 1.40 5.01
C VAL A 161 18.65 2.06 5.11
N PHE A 162 19.04 2.93 4.16
CA PHE A 162 20.38 3.51 4.11
C PHE A 162 20.43 5.02 4.39
N THR A 163 19.28 5.68 4.54
CA THR A 163 19.22 7.08 4.95
C THR A 163 19.25 7.20 6.48
N THR A 164 19.82 8.30 6.98
CA THR A 164 19.80 8.68 8.39
C THR A 164 18.81 9.81 8.68
N ALA A 165 17.93 10.12 7.72
CA ALA A 165 16.92 11.15 7.89
C ALA A 165 15.98 10.81 9.06
N PRO A 166 15.59 11.79 9.90
CA PRO A 166 14.77 11.53 11.09
C PRO A 166 13.37 10.99 10.74
N ASP A 167 12.88 11.25 9.52
CA ASP A 167 11.59 10.84 9.00
C ASP A 167 11.66 9.59 8.09
N ARG A 168 12.79 8.86 8.09
CA ARG A 168 13.01 7.69 7.21
C ARG A 168 11.90 6.62 7.26
N LEU A 169 11.22 6.47 8.40
CA LEU A 169 10.10 5.54 8.60
C LEU A 169 8.71 6.20 8.53
N ALA A 170 8.58 7.41 8.00
CA ALA A 170 7.30 8.12 7.93
C ALA A 170 6.22 7.35 7.15
N TRP A 171 6.59 6.65 6.07
CA TRP A 171 5.69 5.80 5.29
C TRP A 171 5.11 4.66 6.14
N PHE A 172 5.95 4.05 6.99
CA PHE A 172 5.56 2.97 7.89
C PHE A 172 4.66 3.49 9.01
N SER A 173 5.00 4.65 9.60
CA SER A 173 4.16 5.32 10.60
C SER A 173 2.76 5.63 10.07
N LEU A 174 2.66 6.11 8.83
CA LEU A 174 1.37 6.43 8.21
C LEU A 174 0.50 5.17 8.03
N SER A 175 1.12 4.04 7.72
CA SER A 175 0.42 2.75 7.58
C SER A 175 -0.11 2.21 8.90
N MET A 176 0.63 2.39 10.00
CA MET A 176 0.16 2.03 11.34
C MET A 176 -1.02 2.90 11.81
N GLY A 177 -1.20 4.10 11.25
CA GLY A 177 -2.30 5.00 11.60
C GLY A 177 -3.70 4.50 11.22
N LEU A 178 -3.81 3.49 10.35
CA LEU A 178 -5.09 2.93 9.93
C LEU A 178 -5.76 2.07 11.02
N ALA A 179 -4.98 1.31 11.79
CA ALA A 179 -5.51 0.44 12.86
C ALA A 179 -6.34 1.19 13.92
N PRO A 180 -5.87 2.28 14.55
CA PRO A 180 -6.68 3.02 15.51
C PRO A 180 -7.91 3.68 14.85
N LEU A 181 -7.81 4.07 13.57
CA LEU A 181 -8.94 4.64 12.84
C LEU A 181 -10.04 3.58 12.60
N LEU A 182 -9.67 2.34 12.27
CA LEU A 182 -10.61 1.22 12.16
C LEU A 182 -11.31 0.93 13.49
N MET A 183 -10.58 0.95 14.60
CA MET A 183 -11.17 0.76 15.94
C MET A 183 -12.16 1.87 16.29
N ASN A 184 -11.81 3.12 16.02
CA ASN A 184 -12.65 4.29 16.32
C ASN A 184 -13.89 4.43 15.41
N THR A 185 -13.95 3.67 14.32
CA THR A 185 -15.08 3.70 13.37
C THR A 185 -15.94 2.44 13.43
N LYS A 186 -15.65 1.51 14.36
CA LYS A 186 -16.25 0.18 14.43
C LYS A 186 -17.78 0.17 14.44
N GLU A 187 -18.41 1.16 15.08
CA GLU A 187 -19.87 1.28 15.14
C GLU A 187 -20.54 1.50 13.77
N PHE A 188 -19.79 1.99 12.78
CA PHE A 188 -20.27 2.27 11.42
C PHE A 188 -19.97 1.13 10.44
N HIS A 189 -19.24 0.09 10.84
CA HIS A 189 -18.74 -0.94 9.91
C HIS A 189 -19.84 -1.83 9.31
N ASP A 190 -20.98 -1.99 9.99
CA ASP A 190 -22.09 -2.82 9.51
C ASP A 190 -22.81 -2.23 8.31
N GLN A 191 -22.85 -0.91 8.17
CA GLN A 191 -23.50 -0.20 7.07
C GLN A 191 -22.50 0.45 6.11
N SER A 192 -21.20 0.20 6.30
CA SER A 192 -20.12 0.79 5.53
C SER A 192 -20.07 0.24 4.11
N VAL A 193 -19.76 1.10 3.14
CA VAL A 193 -19.45 0.65 1.77
C VAL A 193 -18.19 -0.22 1.71
N LEU A 194 -17.34 -0.14 2.73
CA LEU A 194 -16.10 -0.90 2.87
C LEU A 194 -16.33 -2.28 3.49
N ARG A 195 -17.59 -2.71 3.70
CA ARG A 195 -17.88 -4.00 4.31
C ARG A 195 -17.15 -5.17 3.64
N HIS A 196 -17.08 -5.16 2.31
CA HIS A 196 -16.35 -6.16 1.53
C HIS A 196 -14.85 -6.21 1.85
N ILE A 197 -14.23 -5.08 2.23
CA ILE A 197 -12.83 -5.01 2.66
C ILE A 197 -12.70 -5.61 4.06
N PHE A 198 -13.61 -5.28 4.97
CA PHE A 198 -13.61 -5.82 6.33
C PHE A 198 -13.79 -7.34 6.32
N ASP A 199 -14.72 -7.84 5.51
CA ASP A 199 -14.98 -9.28 5.36
C ASP A 199 -13.77 -9.99 4.70
N ALA A 200 -13.00 -9.31 3.84
CA ALA A 200 -11.80 -9.85 3.21
C ALA A 200 -10.51 -9.71 4.05
N SER A 201 -10.60 -9.02 5.20
CA SER A 201 -9.44 -8.81 6.08
C SER A 201 -9.05 -10.05 6.89
N ASP A 202 -9.92 -11.06 6.94
CA ASP A 202 -9.64 -12.36 7.56
C ASP A 202 -10.08 -13.51 6.66
N ASP A 203 -9.65 -14.73 7.01
CA ASP A 203 -10.15 -15.94 6.37
C ASP A 203 -11.33 -16.55 7.16
N GLU A 204 -11.96 -17.59 6.58
CA GLU A 204 -13.09 -18.28 7.20
C GLU A 204 -12.76 -18.92 8.56
N HIS A 205 -11.48 -19.16 8.84
CA HIS A 205 -10.99 -19.76 10.08
C HIS A 205 -10.55 -18.72 11.11
N GLN A 206 -10.70 -17.44 10.80
CA GLN A 206 -10.16 -16.34 11.57
C GLN A 206 -8.66 -16.50 11.84
N THR A 207 -7.87 -16.89 10.86
CA THR A 207 -6.43 -17.12 11.03
C THR A 207 -5.67 -15.82 11.31
N TYR A 208 -6.14 -14.69 10.78
CA TYR A 208 -5.42 -13.42 10.82
C TYR A 208 -5.89 -12.52 11.96
N HIS A 209 -7.19 -12.47 12.25
CA HIS A 209 -7.78 -11.64 13.30
C HIS A 209 -8.54 -12.47 14.36
N GLY A 210 -9.05 -11.79 15.39
CA GLY A 210 -9.78 -12.38 16.51
C GLY A 210 -9.03 -12.29 17.86
N ASP A 211 -9.80 -12.40 18.95
CA ASP A 211 -9.35 -12.10 20.32
C ASP A 211 -8.63 -13.28 21.01
N GLY A 212 -8.46 -14.41 20.32
CA GLY A 212 -7.85 -15.62 20.86
C GLY A 212 -6.35 -15.73 20.56
N ILE A 213 -5.59 -16.30 21.50
CA ILE A 213 -4.18 -16.68 21.30
C ILE A 213 -4.11 -17.71 20.17
N LYS A 214 -3.31 -17.43 19.14
CA LYS A 214 -3.15 -18.30 17.97
C LYS A 214 -1.80 -18.99 18.03
N PRO A 215 -1.74 -20.32 17.88
CA PRO A 215 -0.53 -21.09 18.13
C PRO A 215 0.56 -20.84 17.07
N LEU A 216 1.82 -21.05 17.47
CA LEU A 216 3.00 -20.83 16.62
C LEU A 216 3.49 -22.11 15.91
N TYR A 217 2.71 -23.20 15.89
CA TYR A 217 3.18 -24.51 15.37
C TYR A 217 3.59 -24.50 13.90
N LYS A 218 3.06 -23.56 13.08
CA LYS A 218 3.46 -23.39 11.68
C LYS A 218 4.75 -22.61 11.52
N VAL A 219 5.17 -21.86 12.55
CA VAL A 219 6.35 -20.99 12.47
C VAL A 219 7.61 -21.85 12.47
N PRO A 220 8.52 -21.68 11.49
CA PRO A 220 9.76 -22.43 11.45
C PRO A 220 10.62 -22.21 12.73
N PRO A 221 11.30 -23.25 13.26
CA PRO A 221 12.05 -23.14 14.52
C PRO A 221 13.11 -22.03 14.52
N HIS A 222 13.77 -21.80 13.39
CA HIS A 222 14.80 -20.76 13.27
C HIS A 222 14.22 -19.34 13.22
N TRP A 223 12.94 -19.16 12.87
CA TRP A 223 12.25 -17.87 12.98
C TRP A 223 11.88 -17.60 14.44
N LEU A 224 11.36 -18.60 15.14
CA LEU A 224 11.09 -18.50 16.59
C LEU A 224 12.36 -18.13 17.35
N ARG A 225 13.48 -18.80 17.03
CA ARG A 225 14.78 -18.50 17.64
C ARG A 225 15.26 -17.08 17.34
N LEU A 226 15.02 -16.55 16.14
CA LEU A 226 15.33 -15.15 15.80
C LEU A 226 14.54 -14.18 16.69
N CYS A 227 13.27 -14.48 16.94
CA CYS A 227 12.34 -13.67 17.72
C CYS A 227 12.46 -13.89 19.24
N GLY A 228 13.30 -14.82 19.70
CA GLY A 228 13.36 -15.19 21.13
C GLY A 228 12.10 -15.90 21.63
N LEU A 229 11.37 -16.58 20.74
CA LEU A 229 10.13 -17.30 21.00
C LEU A 229 10.33 -18.82 20.96
N ASP A 230 9.34 -19.55 21.45
CA ASP A 230 9.20 -21.00 21.30
C ASP A 230 7.74 -21.39 21.00
N TYR A 231 7.48 -22.68 20.75
CA TYR A 231 6.13 -23.16 20.43
C TYR A 231 5.14 -23.09 21.60
N THR A 232 5.63 -22.96 22.83
CA THR A 232 4.82 -22.82 24.04
C THR A 232 4.52 -21.37 24.39
N SER A 233 5.19 -20.44 23.70
CA SER A 233 5.02 -19.01 23.88
C SER A 233 3.57 -18.65 23.55
N ASN A 234 2.96 -17.95 24.49
CA ASN A 234 1.56 -17.52 24.45
C ASN A 234 1.42 -16.08 24.92
N ASP A 235 2.52 -15.32 24.85
CA ASP A 235 2.59 -13.92 25.23
C ASP A 235 2.29 -13.04 24.01
N PRO A 236 1.03 -12.56 23.84
CA PRO A 236 0.69 -11.64 22.77
C PRO A 236 1.37 -10.28 22.91
N ASP A 237 1.89 -9.93 24.09
CA ASP A 237 2.58 -8.67 24.34
C ASP A 237 4.03 -8.71 23.83
N CYS A 238 4.55 -9.89 23.48
CA CYS A 238 5.83 -9.99 22.82
C CYS A 238 5.77 -9.36 21.42
N ILE A 239 6.63 -8.35 21.20
CA ILE A 239 6.66 -7.50 19.99
C ILE A 239 6.70 -8.32 18.68
N PHE A 240 7.32 -9.50 18.69
CA PHE A 240 7.47 -10.34 17.51
C PHE A 240 6.39 -11.41 17.34
N TYR A 241 5.55 -11.65 18.35
CA TYR A 241 4.58 -12.75 18.36
C TYR A 241 3.61 -12.69 17.17
N GLU A 242 2.85 -11.62 17.06
CA GLU A 242 1.88 -11.45 15.97
C GLU A 242 2.55 -11.25 14.60
N PRO A 243 3.60 -10.42 14.45
CA PRO A 243 4.28 -10.26 13.17
C PRO A 243 4.81 -11.57 12.59
N VAL A 244 5.54 -12.37 13.37
CA VAL A 244 6.14 -13.63 12.88
C VAL A 244 5.08 -14.67 12.53
N ARG A 245 4.01 -14.72 13.31
CA ARG A 245 2.87 -15.61 13.08
C ARG A 245 2.17 -15.26 11.77
N VAL A 246 1.85 -13.97 11.54
CA VAL A 246 1.13 -13.54 10.34
C VAL A 246 1.96 -13.74 9.07
N ILE A 247 3.26 -13.39 9.06
CA ILE A 247 4.08 -13.62 7.86
C ILE A 247 4.23 -15.11 7.50
N THR A 248 4.13 -16.00 8.50
CA THR A 248 4.13 -17.46 8.29
C THR A 248 2.88 -17.92 7.55
N GLU A 249 1.70 -17.38 7.92
CA GLU A 249 0.43 -17.70 7.25
C GLU A 249 0.39 -17.11 5.83
N LEU A 250 0.90 -15.89 5.66
CA LEU A 250 0.97 -15.22 4.36
C LEU A 250 1.89 -15.92 3.35
N PHE A 251 2.87 -16.69 3.81
CA PHE A 251 3.76 -17.45 2.92
C PHE A 251 2.99 -18.44 2.05
N SER A 252 2.02 -19.15 2.65
CA SER A 252 1.19 -20.16 1.96
C SER A 252 -0.04 -19.56 1.26
N THR A 253 -0.27 -18.26 1.41
CA THR A 253 -1.42 -17.58 0.83
C THR A 253 -1.15 -17.25 -0.63
N SER A 254 -2.08 -17.62 -1.52
CA SER A 254 -2.00 -17.30 -2.95
C SER A 254 -2.31 -15.82 -3.21
N VAL A 255 -1.67 -15.25 -4.23
CA VAL A 255 -1.90 -13.86 -4.64
C VAL A 255 -3.29 -13.72 -5.27
N GLY A 256 -4.04 -12.71 -4.84
CA GLY A 256 -5.36 -12.40 -5.36
C GLY A 256 -5.92 -11.11 -4.76
N GLN A 257 -6.98 -10.56 -5.34
CA GLN A 257 -7.57 -9.31 -4.87
C GLN A 257 -8.07 -9.38 -3.43
N LYS A 258 -8.68 -10.50 -3.03
CA LYS A 258 -9.14 -10.70 -1.65
C LYS A 258 -7.98 -10.90 -0.68
N SER A 259 -6.98 -11.70 -1.06
CA SER A 259 -5.83 -11.97 -0.19
C SER A 259 -4.93 -10.75 -0.01
N PHE A 260 -4.98 -9.76 -0.92
CA PHE A 260 -4.27 -8.49 -0.75
C PHE A 260 -4.50 -7.85 0.63
N PHE A 261 -5.74 -7.85 1.13
CA PHE A 261 -6.04 -7.28 2.45
C PHE A 261 -5.41 -8.08 3.60
N LEU A 262 -5.22 -9.40 3.45
CA LEU A 262 -4.48 -10.23 4.39
C LEU A 262 -3.02 -9.79 4.48
N TYR A 263 -2.39 -9.48 3.34
CA TYR A 263 -1.01 -8.95 3.33
C TYR A 263 -0.93 -7.58 4.01
N MET A 264 -1.89 -6.70 3.76
CA MET A 264 -1.93 -5.38 4.37
C MET A 264 -2.29 -5.41 5.86
N ALA A 265 -2.97 -6.47 6.33
CA ALA A 265 -3.30 -6.67 7.74
C ALA A 265 -2.06 -6.77 8.64
N PHE A 266 -0.88 -7.02 8.09
CA PHE A 266 0.40 -6.92 8.79
C PHE A 266 0.55 -5.62 9.59
N PHE A 267 0.06 -4.49 9.08
CA PHE A 267 0.14 -3.21 9.80
C PHE A 267 -0.70 -3.18 11.08
N GLY A 268 -1.74 -3.99 11.18
CA GLY A 268 -2.50 -4.17 12.42
C GLY A 268 -1.78 -5.06 13.45
N LYS A 269 -0.63 -5.65 13.09
CA LYS A 269 0.15 -6.59 13.92
C LYS A 269 1.45 -6.01 14.43
N VAL A 270 1.83 -4.84 13.95
CA VAL A 270 3.03 -4.11 14.35
C VAL A 270 2.66 -2.83 15.06
N GLY A 271 3.42 -2.49 16.10
CA GLY A 271 3.21 -1.31 16.93
C GLY A 271 4.38 -0.32 16.88
N VAL A 272 4.28 0.70 17.73
CA VAL A 272 5.33 1.72 17.88
C VAL A 272 6.65 1.11 18.36
N GLU A 273 6.59 0.04 19.15
CA GLU A 273 7.72 -0.73 19.65
C GLU A 273 8.47 -1.43 18.51
N PHE A 274 7.74 -2.08 17.59
CA PHE A 274 8.33 -2.68 16.40
C PHE A 274 8.99 -1.63 15.52
N ARG A 275 8.34 -0.47 15.35
CA ARG A 275 8.93 0.68 14.64
C ARG A 275 10.23 1.15 15.31
N SER A 276 10.27 1.25 16.63
CA SER A 276 11.49 1.61 17.35
C SER A 276 12.61 0.59 17.16
N LEU A 277 12.31 -0.69 17.01
CA LEU A 277 13.31 -1.70 16.64
C LEU A 277 13.90 -1.43 15.24
N LEU A 278 13.06 -1.06 14.27
CA LEU A 278 13.54 -0.67 12.93
C LEU A 278 14.40 0.61 12.97
N GLU A 279 14.04 1.61 13.78
CA GLU A 279 14.86 2.82 13.96
C GLU A 279 16.24 2.51 14.55
N ASN A 280 16.31 1.50 15.41
CA ASN A 280 17.53 1.04 16.05
C ASN A 280 18.23 -0.08 15.27
N ASP A 281 17.87 -0.29 14.00
CA ASP A 281 18.55 -1.22 13.11
C ASP A 281 18.58 -2.67 13.66
N ASP A 282 17.52 -3.08 14.37
CA ASP A 282 17.35 -4.43 14.92
C ASP A 282 17.21 -5.47 13.81
N GLU A 283 17.98 -6.55 13.88
CA GLU A 283 18.09 -7.52 12.79
C GLU A 283 16.84 -8.39 12.64
N ALA A 284 16.14 -8.69 13.73
CA ALA A 284 14.91 -9.48 13.69
C ALA A 284 13.77 -8.66 13.07
N ALA A 285 13.61 -7.40 13.51
CA ALA A 285 12.62 -6.49 12.93
C ALA A 285 12.89 -6.23 11.43
N MET A 286 14.16 -5.99 11.07
CA MET A 286 14.58 -5.83 9.67
C MET A 286 14.27 -7.06 8.83
N TRP A 287 14.55 -8.26 9.35
CA TRP A 287 14.27 -9.51 8.63
C TRP A 287 12.77 -9.75 8.45
N ILE A 288 11.94 -9.54 9.49
CA ILE A 288 10.48 -9.70 9.41
C ILE A 288 9.88 -8.73 8.40
N LEU A 289 10.26 -7.46 8.45
CA LEU A 289 9.79 -6.46 7.50
C LEU A 289 10.26 -6.77 6.07
N GLY A 290 11.52 -7.21 5.92
CA GLY A 290 12.06 -7.67 4.65
C GLY A 290 11.29 -8.84 4.08
N TYR A 291 10.95 -9.83 4.92
CA TYR A 291 10.15 -10.97 4.51
C TYR A 291 8.77 -10.54 4.00
N TRP A 292 8.08 -9.67 4.75
CA TRP A 292 6.80 -9.09 4.32
C TRP A 292 6.90 -8.28 3.02
N LEU A 293 7.93 -7.46 2.84
CA LEU A 293 8.16 -6.75 1.56
C LEU A 293 8.44 -7.74 0.41
N GLY A 294 9.17 -8.83 0.68
CA GLY A 294 9.39 -9.91 -0.28
C GLY A 294 8.09 -10.59 -0.70
N LEU A 295 7.18 -10.83 0.26
CA LEU A 295 5.84 -11.32 -0.03
C LEU A 295 5.01 -10.34 -0.88
N LEU A 296 5.11 -9.02 -0.62
CA LEU A 296 4.43 -8.00 -1.43
C LEU A 296 4.96 -7.94 -2.87
N CYS A 297 6.20 -8.35 -3.12
CA CYS A 297 6.74 -8.44 -4.48
C CYS A 297 5.98 -9.42 -5.37
N ARG A 298 5.16 -10.31 -4.80
CA ARG A 298 4.27 -11.22 -5.54
C ARG A 298 3.10 -10.49 -6.23
N PHE A 299 2.84 -9.23 -5.87
CA PHE A 299 1.82 -8.35 -6.47
C PHE A 299 2.42 -7.39 -7.51
N ASP A 300 3.13 -7.93 -8.50
CA ASP A 300 3.89 -7.17 -9.51
C ASP A 300 3.06 -6.28 -10.45
N HIS A 301 1.76 -6.55 -10.55
CA HIS A 301 0.79 -5.80 -11.35
C HIS A 301 0.23 -4.56 -10.63
N ILE A 302 0.47 -4.40 -9.32
CA ILE A 302 -0.03 -3.23 -8.57
C ILE A 302 0.96 -2.07 -8.74
N TRP A 303 0.61 -1.09 -9.57
CA TRP A 303 1.49 -0.01 -10.02
C TRP A 303 2.12 0.81 -8.89
N TRP A 304 1.35 1.10 -7.83
CA TRP A 304 1.77 1.95 -6.72
C TRP A 304 2.56 1.19 -5.64
N LEU A 305 2.46 -0.14 -5.60
CA LEU A 305 3.06 -0.99 -4.57
C LEU A 305 4.41 -1.55 -5.02
N SER A 306 4.46 -2.03 -6.26
CA SER A 306 5.50 -2.94 -6.75
C SER A 306 6.91 -2.36 -6.66
N ALA A 307 7.07 -1.09 -7.03
CA ALA A 307 8.38 -0.44 -7.02
C ALA A 307 8.97 -0.35 -5.60
N ARG A 308 8.15 0.06 -4.62
CA ARG A 308 8.56 0.14 -3.22
C ARG A 308 8.87 -1.21 -2.63
N ALA A 309 7.98 -2.17 -2.81
CA ALA A 309 8.16 -3.52 -2.31
C ALA A 309 9.52 -4.07 -2.76
N ARG A 310 9.82 -4.01 -4.07
CA ARG A 310 11.09 -4.49 -4.64
C ARG A 310 12.30 -3.71 -4.12
N ARG A 311 12.26 -2.38 -4.13
CA ARG A 311 13.39 -1.54 -3.72
C ARG A 311 13.75 -1.77 -2.26
N ASP A 312 12.76 -1.66 -1.38
CA ASP A 312 12.98 -1.73 0.07
C ASP A 312 13.29 -3.18 0.50
N TYR A 313 12.70 -4.20 -0.15
CA TYR A 313 13.11 -5.60 0.00
C TYR A 313 14.59 -5.80 -0.33
N ARG A 314 15.02 -5.38 -1.54
CA ARG A 314 16.42 -5.50 -1.98
C ARG A 314 17.36 -4.75 -1.05
N ALA A 315 16.96 -3.58 -0.56
CA ALA A 315 17.76 -2.79 0.38
C ALA A 315 17.99 -3.54 1.70
N ILE A 316 16.96 -4.18 2.24
CA ILE A 316 17.08 -5.01 3.45
C ILE A 316 17.98 -6.22 3.21
N CYS A 317 17.85 -6.92 2.08
CA CYS A 317 18.76 -8.03 1.72
C CYS A 317 20.22 -7.57 1.69
N ILE A 318 20.51 -6.46 1.00
CA ILE A 318 21.85 -5.87 0.94
C ILE A 318 22.35 -5.47 2.34
N TRP A 319 21.48 -4.90 3.17
CA TRP A 319 21.81 -4.48 4.53
C TRP A 319 22.18 -5.67 5.41
N LEU A 320 21.42 -6.78 5.37
CA LEU A 320 21.71 -8.03 6.08
C LEU A 320 23.04 -8.65 5.62
N ASP A 321 23.29 -8.66 4.30
CA ASP A 321 24.55 -9.15 3.74
C ASP A 321 25.76 -8.32 4.17
N ARG A 322 25.62 -6.98 4.22
CA ARG A 322 26.68 -6.07 4.71
C ARG A 322 27.03 -6.33 6.17
N ARG A 323 26.04 -6.75 6.99
CA ARG A 323 26.24 -7.20 8.37
C ARG A 323 26.82 -8.61 8.50
N LYS A 324 27.07 -9.29 7.38
CA LYS A 324 27.70 -10.61 7.31
C LYS A 324 26.98 -11.65 8.17
N VAL A 325 25.65 -11.55 8.29
CA VAL A 325 24.83 -12.45 9.12
C VAL A 325 25.06 -13.93 8.77
N ARG A 326 25.24 -14.24 7.48
CA ARG A 326 25.55 -15.60 6.98
C ARG A 326 26.92 -16.15 7.41
N ARG A 327 27.89 -15.26 7.73
CA ARG A 327 29.27 -15.62 8.07
C ARG A 327 29.52 -15.74 9.57
N ARG A 328 28.50 -15.54 10.41
CA ARG A 328 28.62 -15.71 11.86
C ARG A 328 28.99 -17.16 12.20
N PRO A 329 29.79 -17.39 13.25
CA PRO A 329 30.18 -18.73 13.65
C PRO A 329 29.03 -19.49 14.34
N GLY A 330 29.17 -20.82 14.41
CA GLY A 330 28.31 -21.66 15.26
C GLY A 330 26.84 -21.72 14.84
N ALA A 331 25.98 -21.96 15.83
CA ALA A 331 24.54 -22.15 15.65
C ALA A 331 23.84 -20.89 15.13
N GLU A 332 24.34 -19.70 15.50
CA GLU A 332 23.79 -18.42 15.05
C GLU A 332 23.95 -18.25 13.53
N GLY A 333 25.14 -18.51 12.98
CA GLY A 333 25.34 -18.46 11.53
C GLY A 333 24.59 -19.54 10.75
N GLN A 334 24.33 -20.70 11.36
CA GLN A 334 23.48 -21.74 10.77
C GLN A 334 22.01 -21.27 10.69
N MET A 335 21.51 -20.62 11.74
CA MET A 335 20.19 -20.01 11.78
C MET A 335 20.06 -18.93 10.70
N TRP A 336 21.01 -17.98 10.64
CA TRP A 336 21.00 -16.91 9.64
C TRP A 336 21.10 -17.41 8.20
N ARG A 337 21.80 -18.50 7.94
CA ARG A 337 21.82 -19.11 6.60
C ARG A 337 20.44 -19.61 6.18
N GLN A 338 19.67 -20.20 7.09
CA GLN A 338 18.30 -20.63 6.82
C GLN A 338 17.36 -19.43 6.65
N LEU A 339 17.42 -18.46 7.57
CA LEU A 339 16.64 -17.21 7.49
C LEU A 339 16.83 -16.49 6.16
N MET A 340 18.06 -16.40 5.67
CA MET A 340 18.34 -15.72 4.41
C MET A 340 17.87 -16.54 3.18
N VAL A 341 17.89 -17.88 3.25
CA VAL A 341 17.29 -18.73 2.19
C VAL A 341 15.78 -18.50 2.13
N ASP A 342 15.10 -18.44 3.27
CA ASP A 342 13.66 -18.18 3.30
C ASP A 342 13.33 -16.78 2.79
N LEU A 343 14.13 -15.77 3.17
CA LEU A 343 13.97 -14.39 2.70
C LEU A 343 14.12 -14.28 1.18
N GLU A 344 15.07 -15.00 0.59
CA GLU A 344 15.25 -15.09 -0.87
C GLU A 344 14.05 -15.79 -1.55
N GLY A 345 13.48 -16.80 -0.89
CA GLY A 345 12.28 -17.50 -1.34
C GLY A 345 10.97 -16.73 -1.18
N ALA A 346 10.92 -15.66 -0.37
CA ALA A 346 9.68 -14.93 -0.08
C ALA A 346 8.98 -14.38 -1.33
N THR A 347 9.75 -14.01 -2.36
CA THR A 347 9.24 -13.46 -3.62
C THR A 347 8.56 -14.50 -4.53
N GLN A 348 8.78 -15.79 -4.27
CA GLN A 348 8.23 -16.87 -5.08
C GLN A 348 6.76 -17.11 -4.73
N GLN A 349 5.93 -17.40 -5.73
CA GLN A 349 4.55 -17.84 -5.48
C GLN A 349 4.54 -19.21 -4.81
N PRO A 350 3.57 -19.50 -3.92
CA PRO A 350 3.38 -20.85 -3.43
C PRO A 350 3.09 -21.78 -4.63
N PRO A 351 3.57 -23.03 -4.63
CA PRO A 351 3.28 -23.97 -5.70
C PRO A 351 1.75 -24.13 -5.85
N ASP A 352 1.24 -24.02 -7.08
CA ASP A 352 -0.17 -24.23 -7.38
C ASP A 352 -0.63 -25.62 -6.90
N ASP A 353 -1.60 -25.67 -5.99
CA ASP A 353 -2.31 -26.91 -5.61
C ASP A 353 -3.09 -27.55 -6.80
N GLY A 354 -3.06 -26.91 -7.98
CA GLY A 354 -3.82 -27.27 -9.17
C GLY A 354 -3.25 -28.38 -10.07
N ILE A 355 -2.09 -28.97 -9.77
CA ILE A 355 -1.50 -30.05 -10.60
C ILE A 355 -1.22 -31.31 -9.78
N GLN A 356 -2.25 -31.87 -9.13
CA GLN A 356 -2.26 -33.27 -8.68
C GLN A 356 -3.55 -34.05 -9.02
N CYS A 357 -4.41 -33.52 -9.90
CA CYS A 357 -5.63 -34.22 -10.34
C CYS A 357 -5.61 -34.68 -11.81
N LEU A 358 -4.44 -35.02 -12.38
CA LEU A 358 -4.40 -35.70 -13.67
C LEU A 358 -3.55 -36.98 -13.60
N ARG A 359 -4.29 -38.10 -13.76
CA ARG A 359 -3.88 -39.51 -13.88
C ARG A 359 -3.67 -40.27 -12.57
N ARG A 360 -4.80 -40.58 -11.92
CA ARG A 360 -5.00 -41.96 -11.43
C ARG A 360 -5.71 -42.72 -12.56
N PRO A 361 -5.17 -43.83 -13.10
CA PRO A 361 -5.93 -44.67 -14.02
C PRO A 361 -7.10 -45.28 -13.23
N GLU A 362 -8.31 -45.19 -13.77
CA GLU A 362 -9.46 -45.92 -13.20
C GLU A 362 -9.16 -47.43 -13.20
N PRO A 363 -9.52 -48.16 -12.14
CA PRO A 363 -9.41 -49.61 -12.14
C PRO A 363 -10.43 -50.17 -13.15
N MET A 364 -9.90 -50.88 -14.15
CA MET A 364 -10.67 -51.65 -15.12
C MET A 364 -11.44 -52.74 -14.38
N GLU A 365 -12.77 -52.61 -14.30
CA GLU A 365 -13.65 -53.66 -13.81
C GLU A 365 -13.56 -54.86 -14.77
N MET A 366 -12.94 -55.95 -14.32
CA MET A 366 -13.12 -57.26 -14.96
C MET A 366 -14.49 -57.80 -14.54
N TYR A 367 -15.41 -57.87 -15.49
CA TYR A 367 -16.61 -58.67 -15.37
C TYR A 367 -16.22 -60.15 -15.45
N ASP A 368 -16.35 -60.85 -14.33
CA ASP A 368 -16.47 -62.31 -14.31
C ASP A 368 -17.96 -62.67 -14.47
N GLU A 369 -18.33 -63.11 -15.68
CA GLU A 369 -19.56 -63.87 -15.91
C GLU A 369 -19.27 -65.35 -15.63
N ILE A 370 -19.77 -65.88 -14.52
CA ILE A 370 -20.07 -67.32 -14.37
C ILE A 370 -21.41 -67.48 -13.63
N ASP A 371 -22.28 -68.26 -14.31
CA ASP A 371 -23.58 -68.86 -13.96
C ASP A 371 -24.87 -68.04 -14.12
#